data_AF-A0A7J9TIM7-F1
#
_entry.id   AF-A0A7J9TIM7-F1
#
_cell.length_a   1.000
_cell.length_b   1.000
_cell.length_c   1.000
_cell.angle_alpha   90.00
_cell.angle_beta   90.00
_cell.angle_gamma   90.00
#
_symmetry.space_group_name_H-M   'P 1'
#
loop_
_entity.id
_entity.type
_entity.pdbx_description
1 polymer ?
#
loop_
_entity_poly.entity_id
_entity_poly.type
_entity_poly.pdbx_seq_one_letter_code
_entity_poly.pdbx_strand_id
1 'polypeptide(L)'
;DEILSYYKSQGNVERGFMFLKDKSFHVSEVYLKKESRIEALAMIMVLCLFLYSIAQWKLRNKLKETNKFIRNQVKKPTQSPTMRWVFFLFRGITELTILLDGIVEKSVANMTDELWDILSLMGKECEKYYV
;
A
#
# COMPACT_ATOMS: atom_id res chain seq x y z
N ASP A 1 -2.91 -16.67 -30.71
CA ASP A 1 -3.61 -16.33 -29.46
C ASP A 1 -2.75 -15.71 -28.37
N GLU A 2 -1.54 -16.21 -28.14
CA GLU A 2 -0.64 -15.71 -27.08
C GLU A 2 -0.27 -14.22 -27.25
N ILE A 3 0.12 -13.78 -28.46
CA ILE A 3 0.46 -12.37 -28.77
C ILE A 3 -0.72 -11.43 -28.49
N LEU A 4 -1.95 -11.84 -28.83
CA LEU A 4 -3.15 -11.03 -28.61
C LEU A 4 -3.47 -10.90 -27.12
N SER A 5 -3.18 -11.94 -26.33
CA SER A 5 -3.34 -11.91 -24.87
C SER A 5 -2.32 -10.97 -24.21
N TYR A 6 -1.06 -11.00 -24.65
CA TYR A 6 -0.02 -10.07 -24.18
C TYR A 6 -0.36 -8.62 -24.53
N TYR A 7 -0.80 -8.35 -25.76
CA TYR A 7 -1.21 -7.02 -26.19
C TYR A 7 -2.38 -6.47 -25.34
N LYS A 8 -3.40 -7.30 -25.06
CA LYS A 8 -4.50 -6.92 -24.16
C LYS A 8 -4.06 -6.67 -22.72
N SER A 9 -3.00 -7.34 -22.27
CA SER A 9 -2.44 -7.16 -20.92
C SER A 9 -1.64 -5.87 -20.76
N GLN A 10 -1.21 -5.23 -21.86
CA GLN A 10 -0.46 -3.96 -21.85
C GLN A 10 -1.25 -2.83 -21.17
N GLY A 11 -2.58 -2.82 -21.29
CA GLY A 11 -3.44 -1.85 -20.60
C GLY A 11 -3.39 -1.94 -19.06
N ASN A 12 -2.97 -3.08 -18.48
CA ASN A 12 -2.71 -3.17 -17.04
C ASN A 12 -1.41 -2.46 -16.65
N VAL A 13 -0.39 -2.54 -17.51
CA VAL A 13 0.91 -1.89 -17.31
C VAL A 13 0.76 -0.37 -17.39
N GLU A 14 0.01 0.13 -18.36
CA GLU A 14 -0.27 1.58 -18.52
C GLU A 14 -1.04 2.17 -17.34
N ARG A 15 -2.02 1.42 -16.80
CA ARG A 15 -2.70 1.78 -15.55
C ARG A 15 -1.74 1.79 -14.36
N GLY A 16 -0.74 0.91 -14.34
CA GLY A 16 0.35 0.94 -13.36
C GLY A 16 1.17 2.23 -13.45
N PHE A 17 1.53 2.69 -14.65
CA PHE A 17 2.27 3.93 -14.84
C PHE A 17 1.49 5.20 -14.46
N MET A 18 0.15 5.17 -14.46
CA MET A 18 -0.67 6.25 -13.91
C MET A 18 -0.35 6.52 -12.43
N PHE A 19 0.08 5.51 -11.67
CA PHE A 19 0.55 5.66 -10.29
C PHE A 19 1.71 6.66 -10.16
N LEU A 20 2.68 6.62 -11.09
CA LEU A 20 3.83 7.53 -11.07
C LEU A 20 3.43 8.99 -11.29
N LYS A 21 2.29 9.22 -11.93
CA LYS A 21 1.75 10.55 -12.22
C LYS A 21 0.68 10.99 -11.21
N ASP A 22 0.36 10.14 -10.23
CA ASP A 22 -0.70 10.39 -9.28
C ASP A 22 -0.27 11.44 -8.24
N LYS A 23 -1.17 12.38 -7.94
CA LYS A 23 -0.92 13.47 -6.98
C LYS A 23 -0.60 12.98 -5.56
N SER A 24 -0.96 11.74 -5.20
CA SER A 24 -0.71 11.19 -3.86
C SER A 24 0.76 11.05 -3.52
N PHE A 25 1.64 11.00 -4.52
CA PHE A 25 3.09 10.94 -4.29
C PHE A 25 3.74 12.32 -4.19
N HIS A 26 2.97 13.40 -4.40
CA HIS A 26 3.45 14.78 -4.33
C HIS A 26 4.70 15.06 -5.18
N VAL A 27 4.93 14.24 -6.22
CA VAL A 27 6.12 14.33 -7.08
C VAL A 27 6.17 15.67 -7.81
N SER A 28 5.00 16.21 -8.17
CA SER A 28 4.88 17.54 -8.77
C SER A 28 5.34 18.68 -7.85
N GLU A 29 5.44 18.45 -6.54
CA GLU A 29 5.91 19.44 -5.55
C GLU A 29 7.44 19.38 -5.37
N VAL A 30 8.09 18.33 -5.85
CA VAL A 30 9.54 18.13 -5.74
C VAL A 30 10.25 18.69 -6.97
N TYR A 31 10.89 19.84 -6.83
CA TYR A 31 11.69 20.43 -7.91
C TYR A 31 13.12 19.88 -7.92
N LEU A 32 13.51 19.20 -9.00
CA LEU A 32 14.83 18.63 -9.19
C LEU A 32 15.58 19.34 -10.32
N LYS A 33 16.69 20.01 -9.98
CA LYS A 33 17.48 20.80 -10.93
C LYS A 33 18.45 19.98 -11.79
N LYS A 34 18.95 18.86 -11.28
CA LYS A 34 19.96 18.03 -11.95
C LYS A 34 19.30 16.80 -12.55
N GLU A 35 19.66 16.45 -13.78
CA GLU A 35 19.17 15.26 -14.49
C GLU A 35 19.40 13.98 -13.68
N SER A 36 20.57 13.81 -13.09
CA SER A 36 20.89 12.65 -12.24
C SER A 36 19.94 12.47 -11.05
N ARG A 37 19.39 13.56 -10.50
CA ARG A 37 18.40 13.47 -9.41
C ARG A 37 17.03 13.04 -9.94
N ILE A 38 16.66 13.47 -11.14
CA ILE A 38 15.42 13.09 -11.81
C ILE A 38 15.43 11.58 -12.09
N GLU A 39 16.55 11.07 -12.63
CA GLU A 39 16.73 9.64 -12.89
C GLU A 39 16.65 8.81 -11.60
N ALA A 40 17.34 9.24 -10.54
CA ALA A 40 17.29 8.56 -9.25
C ALA A 40 15.87 8.52 -8.67
N LEU A 41 15.14 9.65 -8.72
CA LEU A 41 13.75 9.69 -8.26
C LEU A 41 12.86 8.77 -9.10
N ALA A 42 12.99 8.79 -10.43
CA ALA A 42 12.22 7.92 -11.32
C ALA A 42 12.47 6.44 -11.00
N MET A 43 13.73 6.05 -10.76
CA MET A 43 14.08 4.68 -10.36
C MET A 43 13.41 4.28 -9.05
N ILE A 44 13.46 5.13 -8.03
CA ILE A 44 12.79 4.89 -6.73
C ILE A 44 11.28 4.73 -6.93
N MET A 45 10.65 5.59 -7.74
CA MET A 45 9.22 5.52 -7.97
C MET A 45 8.79 4.24 -8.71
N VAL A 46 9.59 3.78 -9.69
CA VAL A 46 9.36 2.49 -10.37
C VAL A 46 9.51 1.33 -9.40
N LEU A 47 10.51 1.37 -8.51
CA LEU A 47 10.69 0.35 -7.47
C LEU A 47 9.50 0.32 -6.49
N CYS A 48 9.01 1.50 -6.09
CA CYS A 48 7.77 1.60 -5.31
C CYS A 48 6.59 0.98 -6.06
N LEU A 49 6.38 1.32 -7.34
CA LEU A 49 5.30 0.73 -8.15
C LEU A 49 5.38 -0.81 -8.19
N PHE A 50 6.59 -1.36 -8.30
CA PHE A 50 6.82 -2.79 -8.25
C PHE A 50 6.41 -3.40 -6.89
N LEU A 51 6.87 -2.82 -5.78
CA LEU A 51 6.51 -3.26 -4.43
C LEU A 51 5.00 -3.20 -4.19
N TYR A 52 4.35 -2.12 -4.62
CA TYR A 52 2.90 -1.96 -4.52
C TYR A 52 2.17 -3.04 -5.31
N SER A 53 2.65 -3.39 -6.50
CA SER A 53 2.05 -4.41 -7.36
C SER A 53 2.13 -5.80 -6.71
N ILE A 54 3.28 -6.14 -6.14
CA ILE A 54 3.47 -7.40 -5.40
C ILE A 54 2.58 -7.45 -4.17
N ALA A 55 2.59 -6.40 -3.34
CA ALA A 55 1.77 -6.35 -2.13
C ALA A 55 0.27 -6.44 -2.47
N GLN A 56 -0.17 -5.77 -3.53
CA GLN A 56 -1.55 -5.82 -3.99
C GLN A 56 -1.95 -7.21 -4.44
N TRP A 57 -1.10 -7.86 -5.23
CA TRP A 57 -1.32 -9.23 -5.68
C TRP A 57 -1.42 -10.19 -4.49
N LYS A 58 -0.46 -10.11 -3.54
CA LYS A 58 -0.43 -10.94 -2.35
C LYS A 58 -1.70 -10.79 -1.50
N LEU A 59 -2.10 -9.56 -1.21
CA LEU A 59 -3.30 -9.29 -0.41
C LEU A 59 -4.57 -9.79 -1.10
N ARG A 60 -4.72 -9.51 -2.41
CA ARG A 60 -5.91 -9.95 -3.18
C ARG A 60 -6.02 -11.48 -3.24
N ASN A 61 -4.91 -12.20 -3.38
CA ASN A 61 -4.94 -13.66 -3.35
C ASN A 61 -5.35 -14.17 -1.98
N LYS A 62 -4.79 -13.62 -0.90
CA LYS A 62 -5.14 -14.00 0.47
C LYS A 62 -6.60 -13.70 0.81
N LEU A 63 -7.15 -12.58 0.33
CA LEU A 63 -8.57 -12.26 0.49
C LEU A 63 -9.48 -13.27 -0.21
N LYS A 64 -9.11 -13.72 -1.41
CA LYS A 64 -9.86 -14.75 -2.15
C LYS A 64 -9.77 -16.12 -1.47
N GLU A 65 -8.59 -16.53 -1.02
CA GLU A 65 -8.36 -17.80 -0.32
C GLU A 65 -9.15 -17.88 0.99
N THR A 66 -9.19 -16.78 1.75
CA THR A 66 -9.87 -16.71 3.06
C THR A 66 -11.33 -16.27 2.99
N ASN A 67 -11.81 -15.93 1.78
CA ASN A 67 -13.12 -15.35 1.51
C ASN A 67 -13.45 -14.12 2.39
N LYS A 68 -12.41 -13.36 2.78
CA LYS A 68 -12.54 -12.11 3.54
C LYS A 68 -12.74 -10.91 2.61
N PHE A 69 -13.25 -9.81 3.15
CA PHE A 69 -13.53 -8.58 2.41
C PHE A 69 -13.00 -7.37 3.15
N ILE A 70 -12.49 -6.40 2.41
CA ILE A 70 -12.07 -5.09 2.93
C ILE A 70 -13.03 -4.03 2.38
N ARG A 71 -13.38 -3.03 3.17
CA ARG A 71 -14.23 -1.91 2.75
C ARG A 71 -13.46 -1.02 1.78
N ASN A 72 -14.07 -0.67 0.66
CA ASN A 72 -13.52 0.30 -0.28
C ASN A 72 -13.79 1.76 0.15
N GLN A 73 -13.39 2.73 -0.68
CA GLN A 73 -13.61 4.17 -0.44
C GLN A 73 -15.08 4.56 -0.22
N VAL A 74 -16.02 3.81 -0.81
CA VAL A 74 -17.47 4.00 -0.64
C VAL A 74 -18.06 3.04 0.40
N LYS A 75 -17.21 2.47 1.28
CA LYS A 75 -17.55 1.55 2.38
C LYS A 75 -18.18 0.22 1.95
N LYS A 76 -18.12 -0.14 0.67
CA LYS A 76 -18.60 -1.43 0.16
C LYS A 76 -17.52 -2.51 0.32
N PRO A 77 -17.89 -3.76 0.68
CA PRO A 77 -16.94 -4.87 0.76
C PRO A 77 -16.36 -5.19 -0.62
N THR A 78 -15.04 -5.38 -0.69
CA THR A 78 -14.33 -5.78 -1.90
C THR A 78 -13.19 -6.76 -1.60
N GLN A 79 -12.95 -7.68 -2.54
CA GLN A 79 -11.80 -8.58 -2.57
C GLN A 79 -10.68 -8.08 -3.50
N SER A 80 -10.89 -6.93 -4.15
CA SER A 80 -9.96 -6.32 -5.09
C SER A 80 -9.50 -4.92 -4.66
N PRO A 81 -9.10 -4.70 -3.38
CA PRO A 81 -8.62 -3.39 -2.93
C PRO A 81 -7.34 -2.99 -3.68
N THR A 82 -7.07 -1.69 -3.77
CA THR A 82 -5.77 -1.18 -4.22
C THR A 82 -4.85 -1.00 -3.03
N MET A 83 -3.54 -1.26 -3.18
CA MET A 83 -2.61 -1.04 -2.05
C MET A 83 -2.54 0.41 -1.62
N ARG A 84 -2.78 1.35 -2.54
CA ARG A 84 -2.94 2.76 -2.20
C ARG A 84 -4.07 2.98 -1.19
N TRP A 85 -5.23 2.34 -1.38
CA TRP A 85 -6.33 2.45 -0.44
C TRP A 85 -5.99 1.80 0.90
N VAL A 86 -5.34 0.63 0.87
CA VAL A 86 -4.88 -0.03 2.09
C VAL A 86 -3.96 0.90 2.88
N PHE A 87 -2.89 1.43 2.29
CA PHE A 87 -1.99 2.36 2.98
C PHE A 87 -2.69 3.64 3.49
N PHE A 88 -3.72 4.10 2.79
CA PHE A 88 -4.54 5.21 3.28
C PHE A 88 -5.26 4.86 4.60
N LEU A 89 -5.77 3.64 4.75
CA LEU A 89 -6.37 3.17 6.02
C LEU A 89 -5.33 3.18 7.16
N PHE A 90 -4.08 2.81 6.87
CA PHE A 90 -2.99 2.80 7.86
C PHE A 90 -2.48 4.21 8.23
N ARG A 91 -2.79 5.25 7.46
CA ARG A 91 -2.35 6.64 7.76
C ARG A 91 -2.92 7.17 9.09
N GLY A 92 -4.05 6.66 9.54
CA GLY A 92 -4.69 7.07 10.79
C GLY A 92 -4.05 6.49 12.05
N ILE A 93 -3.14 5.52 11.90
CA ILE A 93 -2.48 4.84 13.01
C ILE A 93 -1.41 5.75 13.61
N THR A 94 -1.41 5.86 14.93
CA THR A 94 -0.47 6.71 15.67
C THR A 94 0.19 5.91 16.79
N GLU A 95 1.52 5.96 16.89
CA GLU A 95 2.24 5.44 18.06
C GLU A 95 2.03 6.40 19.24
N LEU A 96 1.50 5.90 20.34
CA LEU A 96 1.40 6.58 21.61
C LEU A 96 2.53 6.10 22.51
N THR A 97 3.29 7.05 23.02
CA THR A 97 4.25 6.79 24.10
C THR A 97 3.69 7.42 25.36
N ILE A 98 3.27 6.59 26.31
CA ILE A 98 2.74 7.02 27.60
C ILE A 98 3.83 6.80 28.64
N LEU A 99 4.09 7.83 29.45
CA LEU A 99 5.06 7.77 30.54
C LEU A 99 4.28 7.81 31.86
N LEU A 100 4.15 6.66 32.50
CA LEU A 100 3.45 6.47 33.77
C LEU A 100 4.44 5.96 34.81
N ASP A 101 4.60 6.69 35.92
CA ASP A 101 5.45 6.28 37.04
C ASP A 101 6.90 5.89 36.66
N GLY A 102 7.47 6.54 35.63
CA GLY A 102 8.81 6.26 35.12
C GLY A 102 8.91 5.08 34.15
N ILE A 103 7.80 4.39 33.87
CA ILE A 103 7.70 3.33 32.87
C ILE A 103 7.23 3.94 31.55
N VAL A 104 7.98 3.67 30.47
CA VAL A 104 7.61 4.06 29.11
C VAL A 104 6.81 2.92 28.50
N GLU A 105 5.51 3.11 28.33
CA GLU A 105 4.63 2.17 27.63
C GLU A 105 4.35 2.69 26.22
N LYS A 106 4.66 1.86 25.21
CA LYS A 106 4.35 2.14 23.81
C LYS A 106 3.10 1.39 23.43
N SER A 107 2.12 2.11 22.91
CA SER A 107 0.88 1.52 22.39
C SER A 107 0.52 2.13 21.04
N VAL A 108 -0.28 1.42 20.25
CA VAL A 108 -0.74 1.89 18.95
C VAL A 108 -2.19 2.33 19.05
N ALA A 109 -2.45 3.60 18.73
CA ALA A 109 -3.79 4.18 18.67
C ALA A 109 -4.41 4.08 17.27
N ASN A 110 -5.75 4.13 17.23
CA ASN A 110 -6.57 4.07 16.01
C ASN A 110 -6.41 2.79 15.18
N MET A 111 -5.94 1.71 15.81
CA MET A 111 -5.88 0.40 15.19
C MET A 111 -7.27 -0.25 15.26
N THR A 112 -7.88 -0.50 14.10
CA THR A 112 -9.20 -1.14 13.99
C THR A 112 -9.06 -2.63 13.69
N ASP A 113 -10.12 -3.41 13.95
CA ASP A 113 -10.14 -4.84 13.63
C ASP A 113 -9.88 -5.11 12.14
N GLU A 114 -10.38 -4.24 11.25
CA GLU A 114 -10.13 -4.34 9.81
C GLU A 114 -8.64 -4.17 9.46
N LEU A 115 -7.91 -3.31 10.19
CA LEU A 115 -6.47 -3.13 10.00
C LEU A 115 -5.67 -4.34 10.50
N TRP A 116 -6.06 -4.91 11.64
CA TRP A 116 -5.48 -6.17 12.14
C TRP A 116 -5.73 -7.33 11.19
N ASP A 117 -6.95 -7.45 10.65
CA ASP A 117 -7.28 -8.44 9.64
C ASP A 117 -6.38 -8.32 8.41
N ILE A 118 -6.16 -7.09 7.93
CA ILE A 118 -5.25 -6.85 6.80
C ILE A 118 -3.81 -7.28 7.12
N LEU A 119 -3.30 -6.93 8.30
CA LEU A 119 -1.94 -7.33 8.72
C LEU A 119 -1.79 -8.84 8.80
N SER A 120 -2.79 -9.54 9.34
CA SER A 120 -2.79 -11.00 9.44
C SER A 120 -2.75 -11.69 8.07
N LEU A 121 -3.43 -11.12 7.07
CA LEU A 121 -3.40 -11.59 5.69
C LEU A 121 -2.05 -11.30 5.00
N MET A 122 -1.38 -10.21 5.38
CA MET A 122 -0.06 -9.85 4.86
C MET A 122 1.07 -10.67 5.49
N GLY A 123 0.88 -11.13 6.74
CA GLY A 123 1.73 -12.08 7.45
C GLY A 123 2.22 -11.53 8.79
N LYS A 124 2.62 -12.45 9.69
CA LYS A 124 3.06 -12.13 11.07
C LYS A 124 4.22 -11.15 11.16
N GLU A 125 5.11 -11.13 10.18
CA GLU A 125 6.20 -10.15 10.13
C GLU A 125 5.70 -8.71 9.97
N CYS A 126 4.54 -8.50 9.31
CA CYS A 126 3.91 -7.19 9.21
C CYS A 126 3.24 -6.78 10.53
N GLU A 127 2.65 -7.73 11.27
CA GLU A 127 2.04 -7.47 12.57
C GLU A 127 3.06 -7.00 13.60
N LYS A 128 4.26 -7.58 13.62
CA LYS A 128 5.35 -7.20 14.55
C LYS A 128 5.81 -5.75 14.44
N TYR A 129 5.50 -5.04 13.36
CA TYR A 129 5.82 -3.61 13.26
C TYR A 129 4.87 -2.72 14.07
N TYR A 130 3.72 -3.26 14.50
CA TYR A 130 2.66 -2.53 15.18
C TYR A 130 2.37 -3.07 16.59
N VAL A 131 3.18 -4.01 17.08
CA VAL A 131 3.12 -4.61 18.43
C VAL A 131 4.48 -4.43 19.09
#